data_AF-A0A3C0L7Y5-F1
#
_entry.id   AF-A0A3C0L7Y5-F1
#
_cell.length_a   1.000
_cell.length_b   1.000
_cell.length_c   1.000
_cell.angle_alpha   90.00
_cell.angle_beta   90.00
_cell.angle_gamma   90.00
#
_symmetry.space_group_name_H-M   'P 1'
#
loop_
_entity.id
_entity.type
_entity.pdbx_description
1 polymer ?
#
loop_
_entity_poly.entity_id
_entity_poly.type
_entity_poly.pdbx_seq_one_letter_code
_entity_poly.pdbx_strand_id
1 'polypeptide(L)' 'MNDKMSKVKDEVWNYFKDSQYIFLATSEENQPRVRPITLIYFDKKFWVTTGTNNNKVA' A
#
# COMPACT_ATOMS: atom_id res chain seq x y z
N MET A 1 2.80 -25.08 -6.77
CA MET A 1 2.10 -23.98 -6.08
C MET A 1 2.85 -22.64 -6.12
N ASN A 2 4.19 -22.61 -6.22
CA ASN A 2 4.97 -21.35 -6.22
C ASN A 2 4.83 -20.47 -7.46
N ASP A 3 4.72 -21.06 -8.66
CA ASP A 3 4.91 -20.33 -9.91
C ASP A 3 3.72 -19.42 -10.30
N LYS A 4 2.52 -19.78 -9.87
CA LYS A 4 1.33 -18.94 -10.07
C LYS A 4 1.34 -17.75 -9.09
N MET A 5 1.79 -17.98 -7.86
CA MET A 5 1.85 -16.95 -6.83
C MET A 5 2.93 -15.89 -7.15
N SER A 6 4.09 -16.31 -7.68
CA SER A 6 5.13 -15.37 -8.13
C SER A 6 4.63 -14.48 -9.26
N LYS A 7 3.98 -15.06 -10.28
CA LYS A 7 3.40 -14.30 -11.39
C LYS A 7 2.39 -13.25 -10.92
N VAL A 8 1.49 -13.62 -10.00
CA VAL A 8 0.53 -12.68 -9.41
C VAL A 8 1.24 -11.57 -8.63
N LYS A 9 2.28 -11.90 -7.86
CA LYS A 9 3.08 -10.88 -7.15
C LYS A 9 3.74 -9.91 -8.12
N ASP A 10 4.34 -10.40 -9.21
CA ASP A 10 5.02 -9.57 -10.20
C ASP A 10 4.03 -8.66 -10.94
N GLU A 11 2.85 -9.18 -11.29
CA GLU A 11 1.77 -8.42 -11.91
C GLU A 11 1.30 -7.29 -10.99
N VAL A 12 0.96 -7.61 -9.74
CA VAL A 12 0.51 -6.63 -8.74
C VAL A 12 1.61 -5.60 -8.47
N TRP A 13 2.86 -6.04 -8.35
CA TRP A 13 4.00 -5.16 -8.11
C TRP A 13 4.21 -4.18 -9.27
N ASN A 14 4.09 -4.64 -10.52
CA ASN A 14 4.21 -3.77 -11.69
C ASN A 14 3.03 -2.80 -11.80
N TYR A 15 1.81 -3.23 -11.49
CA TYR A 15 0.65 -2.34 -11.47
C TYR A 15 0.82 -1.16 -10.49
N PHE A 16 1.33 -1.43 -9.29
CA PHE A 16 1.53 -0.39 -8.28
C PHE A 16 2.74 0.52 -8.53
N LYS A 17 3.68 0.16 -9.40
CA LYS A 17 4.77 1.08 -9.79
C LYS A 17 4.24 2.32 -10.49
N ASP A 18 3.23 2.15 -11.33
CA ASP A 18 2.64 3.23 -12.13
C ASP A 18 1.42 3.87 -11.46
N SER A 19 0.77 3.15 -10.53
CA SER A 19 -0.41 3.63 -9.81
C SER A 19 -0.03 4.31 -8.49
N GLN A 20 -0.22 5.62 -8.43
CA GLN A 20 0.06 6.40 -7.22
C GLN A 20 -1.13 6.53 -6.28
N TYR A 21 -2.38 6.36 -6.75
CA TYR A 21 -3.57 6.55 -5.92
C TYR A 21 -4.12 5.21 -5.44
N ILE A 22 -4.08 4.97 -4.13
CA ILE A 22 -4.61 3.75 -3.52
C ILE A 22 -5.53 4.06 -2.34
N PHE A 23 -6.37 3.10 -1.97
CA PHE A 23 -7.10 3.12 -0.71
C PHE A 23 -6.34 2.30 0.33
N LEU A 24 -5.86 2.95 1.40
CA LEU A 24 -5.29 2.26 2.55
C LEU A 24 -6.37 1.97 3.57
N ALA A 25 -6.60 0.69 3.82
CA ALA A 25 -7.45 0.20 4.90
C ALA A 25 -6.59 -0.18 6.11
N THR A 26 -6.89 0.40 7.28
CA THR A 26 -6.29 0.03 8.57
C THR A 26 -7.39 -0.36 9.54
N SER A 27 -7.07 -1.20 10.53
CA SER A 27 -7.96 -1.50 11.66
C SER A 27 -7.37 -0.88 12.92
N GLU A 28 -8.07 0.10 13.49
CA GLU A 28 -7.76 0.70 14.80
C GLU A 28 -8.86 0.25 15.76
N GLU A 29 -8.54 -0.55 16.79
CA GLU A 29 -9.52 -1.01 17.81
C GLU A 29 -10.83 -1.60 17.24
N ASN A 30 -10.73 -2.37 16.15
CA ASN A 30 -11.86 -2.93 15.38
C ASN A 30 -12.70 -1.92 14.59
N GLN A 31 -12.27 -0.67 14.48
CA GLN A 31 -12.85 0.30 13.56
C GLN A 31 -12.07 0.33 12.25
N PRO A 32 -12.66 -0.13 11.12
CA PRO A 32 -12.02 -0.03 9.83
C PRO A 32 -11.94 1.45 9.42
N ARG A 33 -10.74 1.91 9.08
CA ARG A 33 -10.51 3.22 8.48
C ARG A 33 -9.96 3.03 7.08
N VAL A 34 -10.74 3.46 6.08
CA VAL A 34 -10.33 3.47 4.67
C VAL A 34 -10.11 4.90 4.24
N ARG A 35 -8.94 5.18 3.69
CA ARG A 35 -8.60 6.53 3.23
C ARG A 35 -7.77 6.49 1.96
N PRO A 36 -8.03 7.40 1.00
CA PRO A 36 -7.18 7.54 -0.17
C PRO A 36 -5.81 8.08 0.25
N ILE A 37 -4.75 7.51 -0.31
CA ILE A 37 -3.37 7.91 -0.07
C ILE A 37 -2.54 7.82 -1.35
N THR A 38 -1.40 8.48 -1.33
CA THR A 38 -0.37 8.32 -2.36
C THR A 38 0.56 7.17 -2.00
N LEU A 39 0.68 6.17 -2.88
CA LEU A 39 1.70 5.12 -2.83
C LEU A 39 2.88 5.56 -3.71
N ILE A 40 4.07 5.64 -3.13
CA ILE A 40 5.28 6.10 -3.82
C ILE A 40 6.19 4.92 -4.07
N TYR A 41 6.50 4.63 -5.33
CA TYR A 41 7.53 3.66 -5.68
C TYR A 41 8.90 4.37 -5.76
N PHE A 42 9.78 4.07 -4.80
CA PHE A 42 11.12 4.65 -4.74
C PHE A 42 12.12 3.63 -4.17
N ASP A 43 13.30 3.56 -4.78
CA ASP A 43 14.37 2.61 -4.40
C ASP A 43 13.90 1.16 -4.25
N LYS A 44 13.17 0.68 -5.26
CA LYS A 44 12.59 -0.66 -5.31
C LYS A 44 11.66 -1.00 -4.12
N LYS A 45 11.12 0.02 -3.44
CA LYS A 45 10.19 -0.13 -2.31
C LYS A 45 8.96 0.75 -2.50
N PHE A 46 7.88 0.40 -1.82
CA PHE A 46 6.67 1.20 -1.74
C PHE A 46 6.64 1.97 -0.42
N TRP A 47 6.38 3.26 -0.52
CA TRP A 47 6.32 4.19 0.61
C TRP A 47 4.94 4.82 0.70
N VAL A 48 4.50 5.06 1.92
CA VAL A 48 3.31 5.85 2.23
C VAL A 48 3.75 7.03 3.06
N THR A 49 3.50 8.24 2.58
CA THR A 49 3.70 9.45 3.39
C THR A 49 2.46 9.72 4.22
N THR A 50 2.65 10.08 5.48
CA THR A 50 1.58 10.47 6.39
C THR A 50 2.01 11.65 7.23
N GLY A 51 1.06 12.49 7.64
CA GLY A 51 1.33 13.55 8.61
C GLY A 51 1.73 12.96 9.97
N THR A 52 2.60 13.64 10.70
CA THR A 52 3.09 13.24 12.03
C THR A 52 1.98 13.15 13.09
N ASN A 53 0.86 13.85 12.87
CA ASN A 53 -0.31 13.85 13.77
C ASN A 53 -1.45 12.95 13.25
N ASN A 54 -1.17 12.03 12.32
CA ASN A 54 -2.19 11.14 11.74
C ASN A 54 -2.10 9.77 12.42
N ASN A 55 -3.26 9.18 12.79
CA ASN A 55 -3.39 7.88 13.48
C ASN A 55 -2.72 6.68 12.77
N LYS A 56 -2.10 6.87 11.60
CA LYS A 56 -1.33 5.84 10.89
C LYS A 56 0.02 5.54 11.53
N VAL A 57 0.48 6.39 12.46
CA VAL A 57 1.73 6.21 13.20
C VAL A 57 1.35 5.88 14.64
N ALA A 58 1.41 4.60 14.98
CA ALA A 58 1.30 4.06 16.34
C ALA A 58 2.53 3.18 16.60
#